data_AF-A0A7X9KNJ3-F1
#
_entry.id   AF-A0A7X9KNJ3-F1
#
_cell.length_a   1.000
_cell.length_b   1.000
_cell.length_c   1.000
_cell.angle_alpha   90.00
_cell.angle_beta   90.00
_cell.angle_gamma   90.00
#
_symmetry.space_group_name_H-M   'P 1'
#
loop_
_entity.id
_entity.type
_entity.pdbx_description
1 polymer ?
#
loop_
_entity_poly.entity_id
_entity_poly.type
_entity_poly.pdbx_seq_one_letter_code
_entity_poly.pdbx_strand_id
1 'polypeptide(L)'
;RVREGRTISDLLAPGADVDLVTATLRPLAVDHAVIDSIAGNHRRIDAVVTSGDVHARVVFAHDAAGLLTWLQAYLRPDRFDGVSGGRVIVINGASGAGKSTLMRALQSVATFPLVVLDEPEQIGTVQPPYLIWRDCAPSLHRGYLAAIGTLAREGNHVALSAAGHPHHEIADAFNGTRVVTVGLRCAFEALLDRERRTGRWAGIAAESLGVHDGWTYDLEFDTTNCPDPLELAQRVLDLIEP
;
A
#
# COMPACT_ATOMS: atom_id res chain seq x y z
N ARG A 1 15.43 24.18 13.24
CA ARG A 1 15.76 25.44 12.55
C ARG A 1 17.08 25.27 11.82
N VAL A 2 17.17 25.66 10.56
CA VAL A 2 18.46 25.77 9.89
C VAL A 2 19.28 26.83 10.66
N ARG A 3 20.41 26.43 11.24
CA ARG A 3 21.32 27.36 11.95
C ARG A 3 21.90 28.36 10.94
N GLU A 4 22.21 29.56 11.41
CA GLU A 4 23.03 30.56 10.68
C GLU A 4 22.37 31.18 9.43
N GLY A 5 21.04 31.26 9.37
CA GLY A 5 20.34 31.98 8.29
C GLY A 5 20.33 31.27 6.92
N ARG A 6 20.85 30.03 6.85
CA ARG A 6 20.73 29.16 5.69
C ARG A 6 19.27 28.71 5.51
N THR A 7 18.86 28.49 4.27
CA THR A 7 17.59 27.88 3.88
C THR A 7 17.74 26.36 3.78
N ILE A 8 16.63 25.62 3.65
CA ILE A 8 16.68 24.17 3.36
C ILE A 8 17.40 23.95 2.02
N SER A 9 17.12 24.79 1.01
CA SER A 9 17.76 24.71 -0.30
C SER A 9 19.28 24.83 -0.23
N ASP A 10 19.81 25.65 0.70
CA ASP A 10 21.27 25.80 0.89
C ASP A 10 21.94 24.55 1.48
N LEU A 11 21.15 23.62 2.03
CA LEU A 11 21.63 22.36 2.61
C LEU A 11 21.48 21.17 1.67
N LEU A 12 20.72 21.32 0.57
CA LEU A 12 20.42 20.25 -0.36
C LEU A 12 21.41 20.23 -1.53
N ALA A 13 21.80 19.03 -1.96
CA ALA A 13 22.61 18.84 -3.16
C ALA A 13 21.80 19.18 -4.43
N PRO A 14 22.45 19.57 -5.54
CA PRO A 14 21.76 19.80 -6.81
C PRO A 14 20.92 18.59 -7.25
N GLY A 15 19.66 18.83 -7.61
CA GLY A 15 18.73 17.79 -8.05
C GLY A 15 17.92 17.12 -6.93
N ALA A 16 18.15 17.47 -5.65
CA ALA A 16 17.27 17.08 -4.56
C ALA A 16 15.91 17.80 -4.66
N ASP A 17 14.83 17.09 -4.32
CA ASP A 17 13.48 17.62 -4.32
C ASP A 17 13.21 18.44 -3.05
N VAL A 18 13.39 19.76 -3.15
CA VAL A 18 13.20 20.71 -2.05
C VAL A 18 11.77 20.68 -1.52
N ASP A 19 10.78 20.54 -2.41
CA ASP A 19 9.37 20.57 -2.04
C ASP A 19 8.98 19.32 -1.27
N LEU A 20 9.42 18.15 -1.72
CA LEU A 20 9.24 16.89 -1.00
C LEU A 20 9.90 16.92 0.38
N VAL A 21 11.14 17.40 0.46
CA VAL A 21 11.87 17.53 1.73
C VAL A 21 11.14 18.47 2.67
N THR A 22 10.69 19.62 2.17
CA THR A 22 9.97 20.62 2.97
C THR A 22 8.62 20.09 3.45
N ALA A 23 7.86 19.42 2.58
CA ALA A 23 6.59 18.81 2.92
C ALA A 23 6.76 17.73 4.01
N THR A 24 7.80 16.92 3.88
CA THR A 24 8.11 15.83 4.82
C THR A 24 8.57 16.34 6.19
N LEU A 25 9.29 17.47 6.23
CA LEU A 25 9.73 18.10 7.48
C LEU A 25 8.66 18.98 8.12
N ARG A 26 7.60 19.36 7.40
CA ARG A 26 6.53 20.24 7.89
C ARG A 26 5.94 19.82 9.25
N PRO A 27 5.66 18.53 9.53
CA PRO A 27 5.14 18.14 10.83
C PRO A 27 6.11 18.38 12.00
N LEU A 28 7.41 18.51 11.70
CA LEU A 28 8.47 18.76 12.68
C LEU A 28 8.84 20.26 12.77
N ALA A 29 8.23 21.12 11.95
CA ALA A 29 8.55 22.54 11.84
C ALA A 29 7.94 23.39 12.98
N VAL A 30 8.02 22.89 14.21
CA VAL A 30 7.61 23.57 15.44
C VAL A 30 8.84 24.21 16.09
N ASP A 31 8.66 25.29 16.86
CA ASP A 31 9.76 26.15 17.34
C ASP A 31 10.77 25.48 18.32
N HIS A 32 10.63 24.17 18.60
CA HIS A 32 11.38 23.45 19.61
C HIS A 32 11.78 22.02 19.22
N ALA A 33 12.03 21.73 17.94
CA ALA A 33 12.53 20.42 17.54
C ALA A 33 13.92 20.12 18.17
N VAL A 34 14.03 18.99 18.86
CA VAL A 34 15.24 18.46 19.50
C VAL A 34 15.66 17.18 18.79
N ILE A 35 16.97 17.02 18.58
CA ILE A 35 17.54 15.75 18.10
C ILE A 35 17.95 14.95 19.32
N ASP A 36 17.23 13.86 19.60
CA ASP A 36 17.44 13.01 20.78
C ASP A 36 18.61 12.05 20.58
N SER A 37 18.77 11.53 19.36
CA SER A 37 19.90 10.68 19.00
C SER A 37 20.22 10.76 17.52
N ILE A 38 21.48 10.50 17.18
CA ILE A 38 21.97 10.40 15.81
C ILE A 38 22.82 9.13 15.72
N ALA A 39 22.55 8.30 14.71
CA ALA A 39 23.39 7.16 14.36
C ALA A 39 23.50 7.06 12.84
N GLY A 40 24.58 6.44 12.34
CA GLY A 40 24.71 6.20 10.91
C GLY A 40 26.15 6.22 10.41
N ASN A 41 26.27 6.33 9.10
CA ASN A 41 27.53 6.46 8.36
C ASN A 41 27.38 7.53 7.26
N HIS A 42 28.43 7.75 6.47
CA HIS A 42 28.44 8.74 5.39
C HIS A 42 27.35 8.53 4.31
N ARG A 43 26.76 7.34 4.20
CA ARG A 43 25.71 7.03 3.21
C ARG A 43 24.30 7.13 3.77
N ARG A 44 24.15 7.11 5.09
CA ARG A 44 22.85 7.12 5.77
C ARG A 44 23.02 7.50 7.23
N ILE A 45 22.34 8.56 7.61
CA ILE A 45 22.21 9.05 8.98
C ILE A 45 20.75 8.96 9.37
N ASP A 46 20.48 8.38 10.53
CA ASP A 46 19.17 8.29 11.16
C ASP A 46 19.21 9.16 12.43
N ALA A 47 18.43 10.24 12.44
CA ALA A 47 18.23 11.11 13.58
C ALA A 47 16.85 10.88 14.19
N VAL A 48 16.77 10.62 15.49
CA VAL A 48 15.50 10.65 16.23
C VAL A 48 15.25 12.10 16.63
N VAL A 49 14.11 12.64 16.21
CA VAL A 49 13.73 14.04 16.39
C VAL A 49 12.39 14.11 17.09
N THR A 50 12.33 14.89 18.17
CA THR A 50 11.10 15.16 18.91
C THR A 50 10.77 16.65 18.84
N SER A 51 9.50 16.99 18.61
CA SER A 51 9.04 18.37 18.59
C SER A 51 7.61 18.47 19.09
N GLY A 52 7.43 18.92 20.34
CA GLY A 52 6.16 18.77 21.05
C GLY A 52 5.82 17.29 21.20
N ASP A 53 4.61 16.89 20.82
CA ASP A 53 4.18 15.48 20.85
C ASP A 53 4.65 14.68 19.62
N VAL A 54 5.17 15.36 18.59
CA VAL A 54 5.62 14.71 17.37
C VAL A 54 6.97 14.06 17.60
N HIS A 55 7.03 12.75 17.38
CA HIS A 55 8.26 11.97 17.37
C HIS A 55 8.50 11.47 15.95
N ALA A 56 9.72 11.59 15.44
CA ALA A 56 10.04 11.15 14.10
C ALA A 56 11.46 10.59 14.00
N ARG A 57 11.67 9.78 12.96
CA ARG A 57 13.00 9.43 12.48
C ARG A 57 13.26 10.21 11.20
N VAL A 58 14.21 11.14 11.24
CA VAL A 58 14.70 11.85 10.05
C VAL A 58 15.90 11.10 9.51
N VAL A 59 15.76 10.52 8.32
CA VAL A 59 16.80 9.76 7.63
C VAL A 59 17.29 10.57 6.45
N PHE A 60 18.60 10.70 6.31
CA PHE A 60 19.21 11.47 5.24
C PHE A 60 20.59 10.93 4.88
N ALA A 61 21.09 11.35 3.73
CA ALA A 61 22.49 11.13 3.34
C ALA A 61 23.10 12.44 2.88
N HIS A 62 24.42 12.54 2.91
CA HIS A 62 25.14 13.69 2.40
C HIS A 62 26.26 13.25 1.45
N ASP A 63 26.68 14.16 0.56
CA ASP A 63 27.85 13.97 -0.28
C ASP A 63 29.15 14.32 0.47
N ALA A 64 30.29 14.25 -0.23
CA ALA A 64 31.61 14.58 0.34
C ALA A 64 31.75 16.07 0.73
N ALA A 65 30.93 16.95 0.17
CA ALA A 65 30.88 18.37 0.52
C ALA A 65 29.94 18.64 1.73
N GLY A 66 29.23 17.61 2.21
CA GLY A 66 28.29 17.71 3.32
C GLY A 66 26.90 18.19 2.91
N LEU A 67 26.60 18.27 1.61
CA LEU A 67 25.26 18.61 1.12
C LEU A 67 24.36 17.38 1.16
N LEU A 68 23.12 17.56 1.60
CA LEU A 68 22.13 16.50 1.70
C LEU A 68 21.69 16.04 0.31
N THR A 69 21.93 14.77 -0.03
CA THR A 69 21.53 14.20 -1.33
C THR A 69 20.09 13.74 -1.34
N TRP A 70 19.57 13.34 -0.18
CA TRP A 70 18.16 13.09 0.07
C TRP A 70 17.88 13.19 1.57
N LEU A 71 16.63 13.48 1.92
CA LEU A 71 16.14 13.50 3.29
C LEU A 71 14.68 13.05 3.32
N GLN A 72 14.33 12.24 4.32
CA GLN A 72 12.97 11.84 4.59
C GLN A 72 12.72 11.75 6.10
N ALA A 73 11.56 12.16 6.55
CA ALA A 73 11.11 12.04 7.93
C ALA A 73 9.97 11.02 8.00
N TYR A 74 10.10 10.09 8.95
CA TYR A 74 9.11 9.08 9.26
C TYR A 74 8.53 9.43 10.62
N LEU A 75 7.28 9.91 10.64
CA LEU A 75 6.58 10.12 11.90
C LEU A 75 6.42 8.78 12.60
N ARG A 76 6.62 8.78 13.91
CA ARG A 76 6.36 7.62 14.75
C ARG A 76 4.86 7.37 14.70
N PRO A 77 4.39 6.22 14.17
CA PRO A 77 2.98 5.90 14.16
C PRO A 77 2.50 5.57 15.56
N ASP A 78 1.18 5.57 15.73
CA ASP A 78 0.56 5.04 16.94
C ASP A 78 0.85 3.55 17.10
N ARG A 79 0.85 3.10 18.37
CA ARG A 79 1.02 1.69 18.68
C ARG A 79 -0.22 0.93 18.21
N PHE A 80 -0.01 -0.10 17.40
CA PHE A 80 -1.04 -1.03 16.96
C PHE A 80 -0.73 -2.43 17.46
N ASP A 81 -1.53 -2.93 18.41
CA ASP A 81 -1.36 -4.27 19.00
C ASP A 81 -2.20 -5.34 18.28
N GLY A 82 -2.88 -4.96 17.19
CA GLY A 82 -3.83 -5.81 16.48
C GLY A 82 -5.27 -5.66 16.99
N VAL A 83 -6.22 -6.14 16.18
CA VAL A 83 -7.63 -6.27 16.57
C VAL A 83 -7.99 -7.74 16.65
N SER A 84 -8.86 -8.14 17.59
CA SER A 84 -9.28 -9.54 17.70
C SER A 84 -9.81 -10.08 16.36
N GLY A 85 -9.16 -11.14 15.84
CA GLY A 85 -9.49 -11.79 14.58
C GLY A 85 -9.14 -11.01 13.30
N GLY A 86 -8.50 -9.84 13.42
CA GLY A 86 -8.04 -9.03 12.27
C GLY A 86 -9.16 -8.59 11.33
N ARG A 87 -8.76 -8.10 10.15
CA ARG A 87 -9.69 -7.79 9.04
C ARG A 87 -9.05 -8.17 7.71
N VAL A 88 -9.85 -8.72 6.80
CA VAL A 88 -9.42 -9.02 5.43
C VAL A 88 -10.27 -8.22 4.46
N ILE A 89 -9.65 -7.39 3.62
CA ILE A 89 -10.32 -6.66 2.54
C ILE A 89 -10.00 -7.37 1.23
N VAL A 90 -10.99 -7.99 0.60
CA VAL A 90 -10.83 -8.67 -0.68
C VAL A 90 -11.36 -7.78 -1.79
N ILE A 91 -10.49 -7.39 -2.72
CA ILE A 91 -10.83 -6.51 -3.84
C ILE A 91 -10.89 -7.36 -5.11
N ASN A 92 -12.06 -7.41 -5.72
CA ASN A 92 -12.30 -8.15 -6.95
C ASN A 92 -12.67 -7.22 -8.11
N GLY A 93 -12.30 -7.60 -9.33
CA GLY A 93 -12.56 -6.84 -10.54
C GLY A 93 -11.62 -7.27 -11.66
N ALA A 94 -11.99 -6.96 -12.91
CA ALA A 94 -11.22 -7.34 -14.09
C ALA A 94 -9.79 -6.75 -14.08
N SER A 95 -8.90 -7.30 -14.91
CA SER A 95 -7.59 -6.68 -15.12
C SER A 95 -7.75 -5.28 -15.68
N GLY A 96 -7.12 -4.28 -15.06
CA GLY A 96 -7.30 -2.87 -15.41
C GLY A 96 -8.44 -2.15 -14.68
N ALA A 97 -9.22 -2.83 -13.85
CA ALA A 97 -10.33 -2.21 -13.09
C ALA A 97 -9.87 -1.27 -11.96
N GLY A 98 -8.57 -1.25 -11.62
CA GLY A 98 -8.02 -0.33 -10.61
C GLY A 98 -7.75 -0.94 -9.23
N LYS A 99 -7.75 -2.27 -9.09
CA LYS A 99 -7.49 -2.97 -7.80
C LYS A 99 -6.21 -2.48 -7.11
N SER A 100 -5.07 -2.51 -7.79
CA SER A 100 -3.79 -2.07 -7.24
C SER A 100 -3.76 -0.55 -6.96
N THR A 101 -4.57 0.25 -7.66
CA THR A 101 -4.74 1.68 -7.36
C THR A 101 -5.47 1.87 -6.04
N LEU A 102 -6.59 1.16 -5.84
CA LEU A 102 -7.34 1.18 -4.59
C LEU A 102 -6.48 0.68 -3.41
N MET A 103 -5.74 -0.42 -3.57
CA MET A 103 -4.87 -0.94 -2.51
C MET A 103 -3.78 0.06 -2.07
N ARG A 104 -3.18 0.78 -3.03
CA ARG A 104 -2.23 1.86 -2.69
C ARG A 104 -2.91 3.01 -1.95
N ALA A 105 -4.12 3.39 -2.39
CA ALA A 105 -4.88 4.43 -1.72
C ALA A 105 -5.26 4.03 -0.29
N LEU A 106 -5.68 2.78 -0.07
CA LEU A 106 -5.94 2.23 1.26
C LEU A 106 -4.73 2.37 2.19
N GLN A 107 -3.52 2.03 1.73
CA GLN A 107 -2.31 2.19 2.53
C GLN A 107 -1.97 3.66 2.82
N SER A 108 -2.29 4.57 1.90
CA SER A 108 -2.02 6.00 2.12
C SER A 108 -2.98 6.67 3.10
N VAL A 109 -4.19 6.11 3.26
CA VAL A 109 -5.23 6.66 4.15
C VAL A 109 -5.24 5.96 5.51
N ALA A 110 -4.90 4.67 5.56
CA ALA A 110 -4.96 3.88 6.80
C ALA A 110 -4.10 4.50 7.92
N THR A 111 -4.72 4.66 9.10
CA THR A 111 -4.07 5.13 10.33
C THR A 111 -3.43 4.00 11.14
N PHE A 112 -3.52 2.77 10.63
CA PHE A 112 -3.00 1.54 11.21
C PHE A 112 -2.17 0.76 10.18
N PRO A 113 -1.38 -0.24 10.60
CA PRO A 113 -0.66 -1.12 9.67
C PRO A 113 -1.65 -1.90 8.79
N LEU A 114 -1.74 -1.53 7.51
CA LEU A 114 -2.47 -2.28 6.49
C LEU A 114 -1.48 -3.02 5.58
N VAL A 115 -1.47 -4.34 5.70
CA VAL A 115 -0.67 -5.21 4.85
C VAL A 115 -1.37 -5.37 3.50
N VAL A 116 -0.67 -5.10 2.39
CA VAL A 116 -1.21 -5.30 1.04
C VAL A 116 -0.51 -6.46 0.35
N LEU A 117 -1.30 -7.43 -0.09
CA LEU A 117 -0.85 -8.64 -0.77
C LEU A 117 -1.70 -8.84 -2.04
N ASP A 118 -1.22 -8.33 -3.18
CA ASP A 118 -1.85 -8.40 -4.51
C ASP A 118 -1.57 -9.76 -5.19
N GLU A 119 -0.33 -10.26 -5.08
CA GLU A 119 0.11 -11.47 -5.78
C GLU A 119 1.05 -12.36 -4.93
N PRO A 120 1.17 -13.67 -5.23
CA PRO A 120 2.00 -14.61 -4.46
C PRO A 120 3.48 -14.23 -4.34
N GLU A 121 4.03 -13.50 -5.32
CA GLU A 121 5.48 -13.19 -5.34
C GLU A 121 5.90 -12.22 -4.23
N GLN A 122 4.93 -11.58 -3.57
CA GLN A 122 5.18 -10.67 -2.45
C GLN A 122 5.55 -11.41 -1.16
N ILE A 123 5.22 -12.70 -1.04
CA ILE A 123 5.66 -13.55 0.08
C ILE A 123 6.97 -14.31 -0.24
N GLY A 124 7.44 -14.23 -1.50
CA GLY A 124 8.72 -14.79 -1.94
C GLY A 124 8.77 -14.99 -3.46
N THR A 125 9.94 -15.30 -4.02
CA THR A 125 10.07 -15.47 -5.48
C THR A 125 9.70 -16.88 -5.92
N VAL A 126 8.93 -17.01 -7.01
CA VAL A 126 8.66 -18.28 -7.71
C VAL A 126 9.01 -18.15 -9.20
N GLN A 127 9.13 -19.27 -9.90
CA GLN A 127 9.47 -19.26 -11.33
C GLN A 127 8.31 -18.64 -12.15
N PRO A 128 8.58 -17.73 -13.10
CA PRO A 128 7.53 -17.05 -13.87
C PRO A 128 6.45 -17.94 -14.51
N PRO A 129 6.75 -19.16 -15.02
CA PRO A 129 5.71 -20.02 -15.58
C PRO A 129 4.56 -20.32 -14.63
N TYR A 130 4.82 -20.49 -13.32
CA TYR A 130 3.78 -20.77 -12.32
C TYR A 130 2.90 -19.56 -12.00
N LEU A 131 3.29 -18.37 -12.44
CA LEU A 131 2.54 -17.12 -12.24
C LEU A 131 1.62 -16.80 -13.41
N ILE A 132 2.05 -17.24 -14.60
CA ILE A 132 1.26 -17.16 -15.82
C ILE A 132 0.24 -18.31 -15.81
N TRP A 133 0.68 -19.53 -15.50
CA TRP A 133 -0.15 -20.75 -15.52
C TRP A 133 -0.49 -21.14 -14.09
N ARG A 134 -1.32 -20.31 -13.45
CA ARG A 134 -1.68 -20.40 -12.02
C ARG A 134 -2.31 -21.74 -11.63
N ASP A 135 -3.08 -22.31 -12.55
CA ASP A 135 -3.69 -23.64 -12.46
C ASP A 135 -2.65 -24.76 -12.31
N CYS A 136 -1.40 -24.55 -12.74
CA CYS A 136 -0.30 -25.49 -12.57
C CYS A 136 0.32 -25.48 -11.16
N ALA A 137 -0.06 -24.54 -10.28
CA ALA A 137 0.47 -24.42 -8.92
C ALA A 137 -0.63 -24.20 -7.85
N PRO A 138 -1.66 -25.08 -7.75
CA PRO A 138 -2.78 -24.85 -6.85
C PRO A 138 -2.38 -24.87 -5.35
N SER A 139 -1.29 -25.58 -4.99
CA SER A 139 -0.74 -25.54 -3.63
C SER A 139 -0.11 -24.19 -3.28
N LEU A 140 0.47 -23.48 -4.25
CA LEU A 140 1.02 -22.13 -4.06
C LEU A 140 -0.10 -21.16 -3.70
N HIS A 141 -1.20 -21.18 -4.46
CA HIS A 141 -2.36 -20.30 -4.19
C HIS A 141 -3.02 -20.59 -2.85
N ARG A 142 -3.24 -21.87 -2.50
CA ARG A 142 -3.76 -22.24 -1.18
C ARG A 142 -2.83 -21.80 -0.05
N GLY A 143 -1.52 -22.01 -0.20
CA GLY A 143 -0.53 -21.60 0.80
C GLY A 143 -0.49 -20.08 0.99
N TYR A 144 -0.59 -19.32 -0.10
CA TYR A 144 -0.66 -17.87 -0.09
C TYR A 144 -1.87 -17.34 0.68
N LEU A 145 -3.08 -17.83 0.34
CA LEU A 145 -4.30 -17.43 1.06
C LEU A 145 -4.27 -17.87 2.53
N ALA A 146 -3.71 -19.05 2.83
CA ALA A 146 -3.55 -19.50 4.21
C ALA A 146 -2.60 -18.60 5.01
N ALA A 147 -1.48 -18.15 4.42
CA ALA A 147 -0.57 -17.21 5.05
C ALA A 147 -1.25 -15.86 5.38
N ILE A 148 -2.07 -15.36 4.45
CA ILE A 148 -2.89 -14.16 4.67
C ILE A 148 -3.89 -14.39 5.82
N GLY A 149 -4.55 -15.54 5.82
CA GLY A 149 -5.49 -15.91 6.88
C GLY A 149 -4.83 -15.95 8.26
N THR A 150 -3.59 -16.44 8.35
CA THR A 150 -2.79 -16.43 9.58
C THR A 150 -2.47 -15.00 10.03
N LEU A 151 -2.03 -14.12 9.13
CA LEU A 151 -1.78 -12.70 9.46
C LEU A 151 -3.03 -12.06 10.07
N ALA A 152 -4.19 -12.27 9.45
CA ALA A 152 -5.44 -11.73 9.97
C ALA A 152 -5.82 -12.32 11.34
N ARG A 153 -5.66 -13.63 11.55
CA ARG A 153 -5.96 -14.27 12.84
C ARG A 153 -5.08 -13.75 13.98
N GLU A 154 -3.83 -13.37 13.70
CA GLU A 154 -2.92 -12.68 14.64
C GLU A 154 -3.25 -11.18 14.83
N GLY A 155 -4.38 -10.73 14.30
CA GLY A 155 -4.95 -9.41 14.55
C GLY A 155 -4.58 -8.32 13.54
N ASN A 156 -3.93 -8.68 12.43
CA ASN A 156 -3.55 -7.72 11.40
C ASN A 156 -4.72 -7.36 10.47
N HIS A 157 -4.62 -6.19 9.87
CA HIS A 157 -5.44 -5.79 8.72
C HIS A 157 -4.70 -6.13 7.43
N VAL A 158 -5.37 -6.86 6.54
CA VAL A 158 -4.79 -7.29 5.26
C VAL A 158 -5.74 -6.96 4.13
N ALA A 159 -5.24 -6.35 3.06
CA ALA A 159 -5.96 -6.17 1.81
C ALA A 159 -5.31 -7.01 0.70
N LEU A 160 -6.14 -7.69 -0.09
CA LEU A 160 -5.70 -8.50 -1.21
C LEU A 160 -6.60 -8.36 -2.43
N SER A 161 -6.04 -8.69 -3.59
CA SER A 161 -6.81 -8.93 -4.81
C SER A 161 -7.42 -10.33 -4.77
N ALA A 162 -8.67 -10.47 -5.23
CA ALA A 162 -9.26 -11.78 -5.47
C ALA A 162 -8.54 -12.53 -6.60
N ALA A 163 -7.84 -11.82 -7.49
CA ALA A 163 -6.99 -12.39 -8.55
C ALA A 163 -7.65 -13.52 -9.39
N GLY A 164 -8.97 -13.46 -9.58
CA GLY A 164 -9.73 -14.47 -10.33
C GLY A 164 -10.17 -15.69 -9.50
N HIS A 165 -9.81 -15.78 -8.22
CA HIS A 165 -10.34 -16.80 -7.32
C HIS A 165 -11.87 -16.68 -7.20
N PRO A 166 -12.61 -17.78 -7.24
CA PRO A 166 -14.05 -17.76 -7.01
C PRO A 166 -14.36 -17.42 -5.55
N HIS A 167 -15.54 -16.83 -5.32
CA HIS A 167 -15.96 -16.36 -4.00
C HIS A 167 -15.89 -17.44 -2.90
N HIS A 168 -16.17 -18.72 -3.23
CA HIS A 168 -16.16 -19.81 -2.26
C HIS A 168 -14.74 -20.16 -1.79
N GLU A 169 -13.72 -20.11 -2.65
CA GLU A 169 -12.33 -20.34 -2.25
C GLU A 169 -11.83 -19.27 -1.27
N ILE A 170 -12.24 -18.02 -1.49
CA ILE A 170 -11.94 -16.91 -0.60
C ILE A 170 -12.67 -17.07 0.73
N ALA A 171 -13.96 -17.43 0.71
CA ALA A 171 -14.73 -17.69 1.91
C ALA A 171 -14.14 -18.84 2.74
N ASP A 172 -13.71 -19.93 2.09
CA ASP A 172 -13.09 -21.08 2.75
C ASP A 172 -11.73 -20.69 3.37
N ALA A 173 -10.90 -19.95 2.64
CA ALA A 173 -9.58 -19.54 3.12
C ALA A 173 -9.63 -18.64 4.36
N PHE A 174 -10.63 -17.75 4.41
CA PHE A 174 -10.80 -16.75 5.46
C PHE A 174 -11.96 -17.07 6.41
N ASN A 175 -12.38 -18.34 6.47
CA ASN A 175 -13.38 -18.78 7.42
C ASN A 175 -12.98 -18.41 8.86
N GLY A 176 -13.93 -17.83 9.60
CA GLY A 176 -13.74 -17.32 10.96
C GLY A 176 -13.07 -15.93 11.05
N THR A 177 -12.72 -15.31 9.92
CA THR A 177 -12.16 -13.95 9.86
C THR A 177 -13.21 -12.97 9.34
N ARG A 178 -13.21 -11.72 9.82
CA ARG A 178 -14.06 -10.67 9.25
C ARG A 178 -13.52 -10.25 7.89
N VAL A 179 -14.22 -10.65 6.84
CA VAL A 179 -13.93 -10.30 5.44
C VAL A 179 -14.83 -9.15 5.00
N VAL A 180 -14.25 -8.16 4.34
CA VAL A 180 -14.97 -7.12 3.58
C VAL A 180 -14.68 -7.33 2.10
N THR A 181 -15.72 -7.53 1.30
CA THR A 181 -15.59 -7.77 -0.15
C THR A 181 -15.91 -6.51 -0.95
N VAL A 182 -15.00 -6.13 -1.84
CA VAL A 182 -15.09 -4.91 -2.66
C VAL A 182 -15.09 -5.28 -4.13
N GLY A 183 -16.15 -4.93 -4.85
CA GLY A 183 -16.26 -5.13 -6.30
C GLY A 183 -15.89 -3.86 -7.06
N LEU A 184 -14.95 -3.96 -8.01
CA LEU A 184 -14.63 -2.89 -8.95
C LEU A 184 -15.16 -3.25 -10.34
N ARG A 185 -16.27 -2.63 -10.72
CA ARG A 185 -16.81 -2.71 -12.08
C ARG A 185 -16.13 -1.65 -12.96
N CYS A 186 -15.95 -1.98 -14.23
CA CYS A 186 -15.44 -1.03 -15.22
C CYS A 186 -15.96 -1.45 -16.60
N ALA A 187 -16.38 -0.47 -17.40
CA ALA A 187 -16.77 -0.73 -18.78
C ALA A 187 -15.62 -1.36 -19.57
N PHE A 188 -15.95 -2.33 -20.41
CA PHE A 188 -14.98 -3.11 -21.17
C PHE A 188 -14.06 -2.24 -22.05
N GLU A 189 -14.62 -1.22 -22.72
CA GLU A 189 -13.84 -0.29 -23.54
C GLU A 189 -12.78 0.46 -22.72
N ALA A 190 -13.13 0.89 -21.51
CA ALA A 190 -12.19 1.55 -20.60
C ALA A 190 -11.09 0.58 -20.12
N LEU A 191 -11.41 -0.70 -19.93
CA LEU A 191 -10.41 -1.74 -19.62
C LEU A 191 -9.44 -1.95 -20.79
N LEU A 192 -9.95 -2.05 -22.02
CA LEU A 192 -9.12 -2.20 -23.23
C LEU A 192 -8.18 -1.02 -23.43
N ASP A 193 -8.67 0.21 -23.26
CA ASP A 193 -7.84 1.41 -23.38
C ASP A 193 -6.74 1.47 -22.31
N ARG A 194 -7.01 0.98 -21.09
CA ARG A 194 -5.99 0.85 -20.03
C ARG A 194 -4.97 -0.24 -20.36
N GLU A 195 -5.39 -1.38 -20.88
CA GLU A 195 -4.51 -2.48 -21.30
C GLU A 195 -3.52 -1.99 -22.37
N ARG A 196 -4.03 -1.30 -23.40
CA ARG A 196 -3.22 -0.71 -24.49
C ARG A 196 -2.13 0.24 -23.98
N ARG A 197 -2.44 1.08 -22.98
CA ARG A 197 -1.48 2.05 -22.42
C ARG A 197 -0.42 1.41 -21.53
N THR A 198 -0.75 0.30 -20.87
CA THR A 198 0.14 -0.32 -19.87
C THR A 198 1.05 -1.39 -20.44
N GLY A 199 0.80 -1.83 -21.68
CA GLY A 199 1.59 -2.89 -22.33
C GLY A 199 1.46 -4.25 -21.64
N ARG A 200 0.41 -4.45 -20.84
CA ARG A 200 0.07 -5.75 -20.23
C ARG A 200 -0.25 -6.77 -21.33
N TRP A 201 -0.16 -8.07 -21.02
CA TRP A 201 -0.47 -9.11 -22.02
C TRP A 201 -1.83 -8.83 -22.66
N ALA A 202 -1.87 -8.82 -23.99
CA ALA A 202 -3.09 -8.49 -24.71
C ALA A 202 -4.15 -9.57 -24.46
N GLY A 203 -5.35 -9.16 -24.06
CA GLY A 203 -6.50 -10.06 -23.88
C GLY A 203 -6.88 -10.40 -22.44
N ILE A 204 -6.07 -10.05 -21.44
CA ILE A 204 -6.40 -10.34 -20.02
C ILE A 204 -7.69 -9.63 -19.61
N ALA A 205 -7.93 -8.40 -20.09
CA ALA A 205 -9.18 -7.69 -19.83
C ALA A 205 -10.43 -8.49 -20.28
N ALA A 206 -10.35 -9.16 -21.42
CA ALA A 206 -11.46 -9.97 -21.95
C ALA A 206 -11.61 -11.30 -21.16
N GLU A 207 -10.49 -11.94 -20.82
CA GLU A 207 -10.48 -13.19 -20.02
C GLU A 207 -11.02 -13.00 -18.60
N SER A 208 -11.02 -11.76 -18.09
CA SER A 208 -11.44 -11.44 -16.73
C SER A 208 -12.84 -10.82 -16.62
N LEU A 209 -13.68 -10.94 -17.65
CA LEU A 209 -15.07 -10.43 -17.60
C LEU A 209 -15.96 -11.19 -16.60
N GLY A 210 -15.73 -12.49 -16.42
CA GLY A 210 -16.50 -13.36 -15.50
C GLY A 210 -16.08 -13.31 -14.04
N VAL A 211 -15.13 -12.44 -13.66
CA VAL A 211 -14.58 -12.41 -12.27
C VAL A 211 -15.62 -12.08 -11.21
N HIS A 212 -16.74 -11.48 -11.58
CA HIS A 212 -17.84 -11.14 -10.66
C HIS A 212 -18.83 -12.28 -10.43
N ASP A 213 -18.70 -13.41 -11.14
CA ASP A 213 -19.67 -14.50 -11.09
C ASP A 213 -19.76 -15.13 -9.69
N GLY A 214 -20.96 -15.15 -9.13
CA GLY A 214 -21.24 -15.67 -7.79
C GLY A 214 -20.78 -14.77 -6.63
N TRP A 215 -20.18 -13.61 -6.91
CA TRP A 215 -19.77 -12.68 -5.87
C TRP A 215 -20.94 -11.82 -5.36
N THR A 216 -20.97 -11.59 -4.06
CA THR A 216 -21.74 -10.52 -3.41
C THR A 216 -20.76 -9.61 -2.69
N TYR A 217 -20.87 -8.30 -2.90
CA TYR A 217 -19.94 -7.32 -2.37
C TYR A 217 -20.56 -6.49 -1.25
N ASP A 218 -19.79 -6.20 -0.21
CA ASP A 218 -20.15 -5.19 0.79
C ASP A 218 -20.12 -3.78 0.19
N LEU A 219 -19.16 -3.53 -0.71
CA LEU A 219 -19.06 -2.30 -1.49
C LEU A 219 -18.81 -2.60 -2.95
N GLU A 220 -19.52 -1.88 -3.81
CA GLU A 220 -19.30 -1.93 -5.25
C GLU A 220 -19.04 -0.53 -5.79
N PHE A 221 -18.03 -0.41 -6.64
CA PHE A 221 -17.62 0.83 -7.27
C PHE A 221 -17.55 0.68 -8.79
N ASP A 222 -18.02 1.68 -9.52
CA ASP A 222 -17.76 1.83 -10.94
C ASP A 222 -16.51 2.69 -11.14
N THR A 223 -15.46 2.11 -11.72
CA THR A 223 -14.20 2.79 -11.98
C THR A 223 -14.05 3.28 -13.41
N THR A 224 -15.10 3.17 -14.26
CA THR A 224 -15.06 3.53 -15.69
C THR A 224 -14.52 4.94 -15.91
N ASN A 225 -14.98 5.91 -15.11
CA ASN A 225 -14.60 7.32 -15.22
C ASN A 225 -13.47 7.75 -14.26
N CYS A 226 -12.70 6.79 -13.74
CA CYS A 226 -11.56 7.05 -12.85
C CYS A 226 -11.94 7.92 -11.63
N PRO A 227 -12.85 7.46 -10.74
CA PRO A 227 -13.16 8.17 -9.50
C PRO A 227 -11.91 8.34 -8.63
N ASP A 228 -11.96 9.27 -7.67
CA ASP A 228 -10.85 9.51 -6.75
C ASP A 228 -10.59 8.25 -5.90
N PRO A 229 -9.42 7.60 -6.02
CA PRO A 229 -9.13 6.40 -5.27
C PRO A 229 -9.03 6.65 -3.75
N LEU A 230 -8.77 7.87 -3.29
CA LEU A 230 -8.75 8.21 -1.86
C LEU A 230 -10.15 8.19 -1.26
N GLU A 231 -11.15 8.68 -1.99
CA GLU A 231 -12.56 8.60 -1.57
C GLU A 231 -13.04 7.14 -1.51
N LEU A 232 -12.65 6.32 -2.49
CA LEU A 232 -12.96 4.89 -2.47
C LEU A 232 -12.30 4.19 -1.29
N ALA A 233 -11.03 4.49 -1.02
CA ALA A 233 -10.28 3.95 0.09
C ALA A 233 -10.94 4.28 1.43
N GLN A 234 -11.33 5.53 1.66
CA GLN A 234 -12.01 5.94 2.90
C GLN A 234 -13.28 5.12 3.12
N ARG A 235 -14.15 5.00 2.10
CA ARG A 235 -15.39 4.22 2.19
C ARG A 235 -15.16 2.75 2.56
N VAL A 236 -14.06 2.15 2.08
CA VAL A 236 -13.68 0.78 2.42
C VAL A 236 -13.15 0.70 3.85
N LEU A 237 -12.34 1.67 4.29
CA LEU A 237 -11.81 1.71 5.65
C LEU A 237 -12.92 1.91 6.69
N ASP A 238 -13.95 2.70 6.38
CA ASP A 238 -15.13 2.90 7.24
C ASP A 238 -15.85 1.57 7.60
N LEU A 239 -15.68 0.50 6.79
CA LEU A 239 -16.24 -0.83 7.08
C LEU A 239 -15.36 -1.70 7.98
N ILE A 240 -14.09 -1.37 8.15
CA ILE A 240 -13.12 -2.17 8.91
C ILE A 240 -12.55 -1.48 10.14
N GLU A 241 -12.60 -0.15 10.18
CA GLU A 241 -12.33 0.65 11.38
C GLU A 241 -13.26 0.21 12.52
N PRO A 242 -12.75 0.06 13.75
CA PRO A 242 -13.54 -0.35 14.90
C PRO A 242 -14.65 0.63 15.27
#